data_AF-A0A495ZFQ8-F1
#
_entry.id   AF-A0A495ZFQ8-F1
#
_cell.length_a   1.000
_cell.length_b   1.000
_cell.length_c   1.000
_cell.angle_alpha   90.00
_cell.angle_beta   90.00
_cell.angle_gamma   90.00
#
_symmetry.space_group_name_H-M   'P 1'
#
loop_
_entity.id
_entity.type
_entity.pdbx_description
1 polymer ?
#
loop_
_entity_poly.entity_id
_entity_poly.type
_entity_poly.pdbx_seq_one_letter_code
_entity_poly.pdbx_strand_id
1 'polypeptide(L)'
;MQIPTIIDNVNGNTLLKALETLILKSVNLDIATGTFEIGAFLSLGKTWQHLDGIRILMGDETSKRTKEHLIKALQTVTDESLESEKEKDDTLQGLADVRTAIRRGKIVIRVYDRAKFHAKLNLMQAEDS
;
A
#
# COMPACT_ATOMS: atom_id res chain seq x y z
N MET A 1 12.25 19.13 5.36
CA MET A 1 13.16 18.05 5.82
C MET A 1 13.99 17.57 4.64
N GLN A 2 15.31 17.51 4.78
CA GLN A 2 16.18 16.86 3.80
C GLN A 2 16.14 15.35 4.06
N ILE A 3 15.88 14.56 3.03
CA ILE A 3 15.83 13.11 3.16
C ILE A 3 17.27 12.59 3.07
N PRO A 4 17.73 11.77 4.02
CA PRO A 4 19.08 11.24 3.99
C PRO A 4 19.26 10.27 2.83
N THR A 5 20.49 10.21 2.30
CA THR A 5 20.84 9.30 1.20
C THR A 5 20.72 7.83 1.61
N ILE A 6 20.92 7.52 2.89
CA ILE A 6 20.82 6.17 3.46
C ILE A 6 19.76 6.16 4.54
N ILE A 7 18.81 5.25 4.42
CA ILE A 7 17.75 5.01 5.39
C ILE A 7 17.99 3.64 6.03
N ASP A 8 18.22 3.61 7.34
CA ASP A 8 18.70 2.42 8.07
C ASP A 8 17.77 1.96 9.20
N ASN A 9 16.69 2.70 9.48
CA ASN A 9 15.77 2.49 10.60
C ASN A 9 16.41 2.66 12.00
N VAL A 10 17.49 3.41 12.12
CA VAL A 10 18.16 3.68 13.40
C VAL A 10 17.96 5.13 13.83
N ASN A 11 17.85 5.39 15.14
CA ASN A 11 17.79 6.74 15.72
C ASN A 11 16.77 7.68 15.05
N GLY A 12 15.64 7.14 14.62
CA GLY A 12 14.57 7.91 13.98
C GLY A 12 14.73 8.12 12.47
N ASN A 13 15.81 7.64 11.83
CA ASN A 13 16.00 7.57 10.38
C ASN A 13 15.24 6.38 9.78
N THR A 14 13.91 6.44 9.82
CA THR A 14 13.07 5.31 9.40
C THR A 14 12.57 5.46 7.96
N LEU A 15 12.41 4.32 7.28
CA LEU A 15 11.80 4.28 5.96
C LEU A 15 10.37 4.82 5.99
N LEU A 16 9.62 4.56 7.06
CA LEU A 16 8.26 5.07 7.22
C LEU A 16 8.22 6.61 7.14
N LYS A 17 9.08 7.30 7.92
CA LYS A 17 9.13 8.78 7.91
C LYS A 17 9.58 9.35 6.57
N ALA A 18 10.54 8.69 5.94
CA ALA A 18 11.00 9.09 4.60
C ALA A 18 9.87 8.96 3.58
N LEU A 19 9.14 7.83 3.58
CA LEU A 19 8.00 7.61 2.70
C LEU A 19 6.88 8.61 2.97
N GLU A 20 6.51 8.87 4.23
CA GLU A 20 5.50 9.88 4.58
C GLU A 20 5.85 11.26 4.01
N THR A 21 7.12 11.66 4.11
CA THR A 21 7.58 12.95 3.60
C THR A 21 7.57 13.01 2.07
N LEU A 22 7.98 11.94 1.40
CA LEU A 22 8.02 11.89 -0.06
C LEU A 22 6.62 11.80 -0.66
N ILE A 23 5.74 11.03 -0.04
CA ILE A 23 4.36 10.84 -0.50
C ILE A 23 3.61 12.17 -0.55
N LEU A 24 3.77 13.02 0.46
CA LEU A 24 3.13 14.35 0.52
C LEU A 24 3.66 15.35 -0.53
N LYS A 25 4.62 14.94 -1.37
CA LYS A 25 5.20 15.74 -2.45
C LYS A 25 5.06 15.03 -3.80
N SER A 26 4.25 13.98 -3.85
CA SER A 26 4.16 13.09 -4.99
C SER A 26 2.71 12.90 -5.38
N VAL A 27 2.46 12.73 -6.67
CA VAL A 27 1.14 12.43 -7.23
C VAL A 27 0.94 10.93 -7.44
N ASN A 28 2.01 10.18 -7.76
CA ASN A 28 1.93 8.74 -8.02
C ASN A 28 3.05 7.97 -7.32
N LEU A 29 2.74 6.72 -6.94
CA LEU A 29 3.69 5.77 -6.35
C LEU A 29 3.64 4.43 -7.08
N ASP A 30 4.79 4.03 -7.62
CA ASP A 30 5.02 2.70 -8.18
C ASP A 30 5.92 1.87 -7.26
N ILE A 31 5.46 0.68 -6.91
CA ILE A 31 6.16 -0.25 -6.03
C ILE A 31 6.49 -1.51 -6.82
N ALA A 32 7.76 -1.89 -6.83
CA ALA A 32 8.19 -3.22 -7.25
C ALA A 32 8.83 -3.95 -6.07
N THR A 33 8.21 -5.03 -5.63
CA THR A 33 8.63 -5.77 -4.43
C THR A 33 8.54 -7.28 -4.62
N GLY A 34 9.39 -8.05 -3.95
CA GLY A 34 9.23 -9.51 -3.92
C GLY A 34 7.97 -9.94 -3.15
N THR A 35 7.76 -9.34 -1.97
CA THR A 35 6.58 -9.57 -1.14
C THR A 35 5.93 -8.26 -0.74
N PHE A 36 4.60 -8.25 -0.62
CA PHE A 36 3.83 -7.09 -0.18
C PHE A 36 2.89 -7.48 0.96
N GLU A 37 2.76 -6.59 1.94
CA GLU A 37 1.87 -6.74 3.10
C GLU A 37 0.91 -5.55 3.10
N ILE A 38 -0.40 -5.81 3.11
CA ILE A 38 -1.43 -4.76 3.09
C ILE A 38 -1.33 -3.85 4.32
N GLY A 39 -0.79 -4.38 5.44
CA GLY A 39 -0.54 -3.63 6.66
C GLY A 39 0.40 -2.43 6.46
N ALA A 40 1.19 -2.38 5.39
CA ALA A 40 2.00 -1.20 5.05
C ALA A 40 1.14 0.06 4.83
N PHE A 41 -0.07 -0.09 4.27
CA PHE A 41 -1.00 1.04 4.13
C PHE A 41 -1.54 1.53 5.47
N LEU A 42 -1.74 0.61 6.43
CA LEU A 42 -2.14 0.97 7.79
C LEU A 42 -1.04 1.74 8.50
N SER A 43 0.23 1.34 8.32
CA SER A 43 1.38 2.07 8.85
C SER A 43 1.51 3.48 8.28
N LEU A 44 1.16 3.67 6.99
CA LEU A 44 1.10 4.99 6.36
C LEU A 44 -0.16 5.81 6.73
N GLY A 45 -1.11 5.22 7.47
CA GLY A 45 -2.33 5.89 7.92
C GLY A 45 -3.11 6.52 6.77
N LYS A 46 -3.37 7.82 6.86
CA LYS A 46 -4.05 8.58 5.80
C LYS A 46 -3.09 9.13 4.74
N THR A 47 -1.78 9.09 4.96
CA THR A 47 -0.78 9.74 4.10
C THR A 47 -0.79 9.18 2.68
N TRP A 48 -0.95 7.85 2.51
CA TRP A 48 -1.04 7.25 1.17
C TRP A 48 -2.25 7.73 0.37
N GLN A 49 -3.30 8.23 1.04
CA GLN A 49 -4.52 8.71 0.36
C GLN A 49 -4.28 10.02 -0.40
N HIS A 50 -3.18 10.74 -0.14
CA HIS A 50 -2.78 11.94 -0.87
C HIS A 50 -2.46 11.66 -2.35
N LEU A 51 -1.92 10.49 -2.67
CA LEU A 51 -1.55 10.10 -4.03
C LEU A 51 -2.79 9.97 -4.92
N ASP A 52 -2.69 10.28 -6.20
CA ASP A 52 -3.74 10.01 -7.19
C ASP A 52 -3.78 8.53 -7.56
N GLY A 53 -2.61 7.89 -7.66
CA GLY A 53 -2.46 6.51 -8.10
C GLY A 53 -1.34 5.76 -7.41
N ILE A 54 -1.59 4.48 -7.13
CA ILE A 54 -0.62 3.54 -6.56
C ILE A 54 -0.60 2.27 -7.41
N ARG A 55 0.56 1.90 -7.95
CA ARG A 55 0.74 0.66 -8.70
C ARG A 55 1.72 -0.24 -7.97
N ILE A 56 1.36 -1.51 -7.81
CA ILE A 56 2.18 -2.51 -7.13
C ILE A 56 2.41 -3.68 -8.07
N LEU A 57 3.67 -3.92 -8.41
CA LEU A 57 4.13 -5.15 -9.01
C LEU A 57 4.81 -5.99 -7.93
N MET A 58 4.28 -7.19 -7.68
CA MET A 58 4.77 -8.08 -6.63
C MET A 58 5.12 -9.47 -7.17
N GLY A 59 6.05 -10.16 -6.51
CA GLY A 59 6.34 -11.56 -6.79
C GLY A 59 5.24 -12.50 -6.28
N ASP A 60 5.28 -13.76 -6.70
CA ASP A 60 4.33 -14.79 -6.22
C ASP A 60 4.69 -15.34 -4.82
N GLU A 61 5.89 -15.03 -4.33
CA GLU A 61 6.45 -15.46 -3.03
C GLU A 61 5.70 -14.89 -1.83
N THR A 62 4.70 -14.04 -2.05
CA THR A 62 3.82 -13.58 -0.99
C THR A 62 3.15 -14.72 -0.25
N SER A 63 2.95 -14.50 1.05
CA SER A 63 2.21 -15.44 1.88
C SER A 63 0.83 -15.71 1.25
N LYS A 64 0.37 -16.98 1.32
CA LYS A 64 -0.99 -17.37 0.91
C LYS A 64 -2.05 -16.41 1.50
N ARG A 65 -1.80 -15.90 2.71
CA ARG A 65 -2.63 -14.92 3.44
C ARG A 65 -2.76 -13.56 2.72
N THR A 66 -1.69 -13.00 2.16
CA THR A 66 -1.78 -11.72 1.40
C THR A 66 -2.61 -11.92 0.15
N LYS A 67 -2.34 -13.00 -0.60
CA LYS A 67 -3.11 -13.36 -1.81
C LYS A 67 -4.58 -13.60 -1.46
N GLU A 68 -4.87 -14.32 -0.38
CA GLU A 68 -6.23 -14.56 0.13
C GLU A 68 -6.93 -13.27 0.58
N HIS A 69 -6.24 -12.35 1.26
CA HIS A 69 -6.82 -11.06 1.64
C HIS A 69 -7.08 -10.16 0.43
N LEU A 70 -6.19 -10.17 -0.57
CA LEU A 70 -6.41 -9.45 -1.83
C LEU A 70 -7.59 -10.03 -2.61
N ILE A 71 -7.63 -11.37 -2.73
CA ILE A 71 -8.71 -12.09 -3.40
C ILE A 71 -10.03 -11.90 -2.65
N LYS A 72 -10.04 -11.97 -1.30
CA LYS A 72 -11.23 -11.64 -0.48
C LYS A 72 -11.63 -10.18 -0.66
N ALA A 73 -10.69 -9.23 -0.65
CA ALA A 73 -10.97 -7.82 -0.90
C ALA A 73 -11.56 -7.56 -2.29
N LEU A 74 -11.26 -8.42 -3.27
CA LEU A 74 -11.86 -8.39 -4.62
C LEU A 74 -13.19 -9.17 -4.71
N GLN A 75 -13.46 -10.12 -3.81
CA GLN A 75 -14.59 -11.06 -3.88
C GLN A 75 -15.78 -10.73 -2.96
N THR A 76 -15.59 -10.06 -1.82
CA THR A 76 -16.72 -9.76 -0.92
C THR A 76 -17.45 -8.48 -1.32
N VAL A 77 -18.43 -8.66 -2.22
CA VAL A 77 -19.62 -7.81 -2.28
C VAL A 77 -20.81 -8.64 -1.82
N THR A 78 -21.31 -8.30 -0.63
CA THR A 78 -22.75 -8.16 -0.37
C THR A 78 -22.91 -6.89 0.44
N ASP A 79 -23.70 -5.94 -0.07
CA ASP A 79 -23.94 -4.62 0.55
C ASP A 79 -24.51 -4.72 1.98
N GLU A 80 -25.08 -5.87 2.35
CA GLU A 80 -25.69 -6.11 3.66
C GLU A 80 -24.68 -6.41 4.78
N SER A 81 -23.46 -6.86 4.47
CA SER A 81 -22.47 -7.27 5.49
C SER A 81 -21.65 -6.09 6.06
N LEU A 82 -21.71 -4.92 5.42
CA LEU A 82 -20.95 -3.72 5.83
C LEU A 82 -21.68 -2.89 6.90
N GLU A 83 -23.00 -3.00 6.98
CA GLU A 83 -23.80 -2.26 7.96
C GLU A 83 -23.88 -2.97 9.32
N SER A 84 -23.59 -4.28 9.42
CA SER A 84 -23.73 -5.04 10.67
C SER A 84 -22.48 -5.14 11.55
N GLU A 85 -21.31 -4.65 11.11
CA GLU A 85 -20.05 -4.73 11.87
C GLU A 85 -19.45 -3.36 12.22
N LYS A 86 -20.31 -2.38 12.53
CA LYS A 86 -19.87 -1.11 13.12
C LYS A 86 -19.83 -1.24 14.64
N GLU A 87 -18.74 -1.80 15.16
CA GLU A 87 -18.20 -1.53 16.52
C GLU A 87 -16.91 -2.33 16.74
N LYS A 88 -15.77 -1.81 16.22
CA LYS A 88 -14.38 -2.03 16.69
C LYS A 88 -13.36 -1.37 15.74
N ASP A 89 -12.65 -0.36 16.26
CA ASP A 89 -11.24 -0.06 15.97
C ASP A 89 -10.82 0.61 14.63
N ASP A 90 -9.87 1.56 14.72
CA ASP A 90 -9.29 2.35 13.61
C ASP A 90 -8.69 1.48 12.48
N THR A 91 -8.28 0.26 12.84
CA THR A 91 -7.74 -0.76 11.92
C THR A 91 -8.77 -1.20 10.87
N LEU A 92 -10.04 -1.39 11.26
CA LEU A 92 -11.09 -1.83 10.33
C LEU A 92 -11.41 -0.74 9.31
N GLN A 93 -11.41 0.53 9.74
CA GLN A 93 -11.61 1.66 8.85
C GLN A 93 -10.46 1.79 7.83
N GLY A 94 -9.20 1.66 8.29
CA GLY A 94 -8.04 1.71 7.40
C GLY A 94 -8.06 0.62 6.31
N LEU A 95 -8.44 -0.61 6.67
CA LEU A 95 -8.59 -1.70 5.69
C LEU A 95 -9.77 -1.46 4.72
N ALA A 96 -10.87 -0.89 5.21
CA ALA A 96 -12.02 -0.55 4.37
C ALA A 96 -11.67 0.52 3.32
N ASP A 97 -10.85 1.51 3.69
CA ASP A 97 -10.38 2.57 2.80
C ASP A 97 -9.48 1.98 1.70
N VAL A 98 -8.53 1.12 2.06
CA VAL A 98 -7.64 0.43 1.10
C VAL A 98 -8.45 -0.41 0.11
N ARG A 99 -9.45 -1.16 0.60
CA ARG A 99 -10.35 -1.93 -0.27
C ARG A 99 -11.11 -1.03 -1.24
N THR A 100 -11.62 0.11 -0.76
CA THR A 100 -12.33 1.07 -1.62
C THR A 100 -11.42 1.66 -2.68
N ALA A 101 -10.17 1.96 -2.35
CA ALA A 101 -9.18 2.46 -3.29
C ALA A 101 -8.80 1.42 -4.35
N ILE A 102 -8.69 0.14 -4.00
CA ILE A 102 -8.51 -0.95 -4.98
C ILE A 102 -9.71 -1.01 -5.93
N ARG A 103 -10.95 -1.02 -5.39
CA ARG A 103 -12.18 -1.09 -6.20
C ARG A 103 -12.33 0.10 -7.17
N ARG A 104 -11.89 1.29 -6.75
CA ARG A 104 -11.92 2.51 -7.58
C ARG A 104 -10.76 2.58 -8.58
N GLY A 105 -9.85 1.61 -8.58
CA GLY A 105 -8.66 1.61 -9.45
C GLY A 105 -7.56 2.57 -9.01
N LYS A 106 -7.69 3.21 -7.85
CA LYS A 106 -6.64 4.06 -7.25
C LYS A 106 -5.43 3.23 -6.82
N ILE A 107 -5.66 2.01 -6.34
CA ILE A 107 -4.61 1.02 -6.06
C ILE A 107 -4.74 -0.12 -7.07
N VAL A 108 -3.71 -0.33 -7.89
CA VAL A 108 -3.64 -1.42 -8.87
C VAL A 108 -2.52 -2.37 -8.50
N ILE A 109 -2.85 -3.65 -8.36
CA ILE A 109 -1.90 -4.68 -7.91
C ILE A 109 -1.79 -5.77 -8.98
N ARG A 110 -0.57 -6.15 -9.33
CA ARG A 110 -0.26 -7.24 -10.28
C ARG A 110 0.80 -8.17 -9.71
N VAL A 111 0.63 -9.46 -9.97
CA VAL A 111 1.60 -10.50 -9.61
C VAL A 111 2.44 -10.85 -10.83
N TYR A 112 3.76 -10.88 -10.63
CA TYR A 112 4.72 -11.42 -11.59
C TYR A 112 5.08 -12.85 -11.19
N ASP A 113 4.69 -13.82 -12.01
CA ASP A 113 4.80 -15.26 -11.75
C ASP A 113 5.70 -15.99 -12.78
N ARG A 114 6.32 -15.26 -13.71
CA ARG A 114 7.14 -15.86 -14.77
C ARG A 114 8.51 -16.33 -14.30
N ALA A 115 9.03 -15.71 -13.24
CA ALA A 115 10.30 -16.04 -12.61
C ALA A 115 10.34 -15.45 -11.20
N LYS A 116 11.35 -15.85 -10.44
CA LYS A 116 11.63 -15.31 -9.11
C LYS A 116 11.79 -13.79 -9.16
N PHE A 117 10.97 -13.07 -8.40
CA PHE A 117 10.93 -11.62 -8.37
C PHE A 117 11.28 -11.11 -6.97
N HIS A 118 12.42 -10.45 -6.82
CA HIS A 118 12.97 -10.01 -5.53
C HIS A 118 13.30 -8.51 -5.49
N ALA A 119 12.63 -7.72 -6.33
CA ALA A 119 12.80 -6.28 -6.40
C ALA A 119 12.52 -5.61 -5.05
N LYS A 120 13.12 -4.44 -4.84
CA LYS A 120 12.90 -3.51 -3.72
C LYS A 120 13.01 -2.10 -4.28
N LEU A 121 11.92 -1.58 -4.80
CA LEU A 121 11.89 -0.29 -5.47
C LEU A 121 10.59 0.45 -5.14
N ASN A 122 10.73 1.71 -4.76
CA ASN A 122 9.64 2.68 -4.72
C ASN A 122 10.04 3.80 -5.67
N LEU A 123 9.20 4.06 -6.67
CA LEU A 123 9.36 5.14 -7.62
C LEU A 123 8.20 6.11 -7.43
N MET A 124 8.50 7.38 -7.27
CA MET A 124 7.50 8.42 -7.00
C MET A 124 7.59 9.49 -8.07
N GLN A 125 6.43 9.91 -8.55
CA GLN A 125 6.32 11.06 -9.43
C GLN A 125 6.03 12.30 -8.58
N ALA A 126 6.93 13.29 -8.64
CA ALA A 126 6.74 14.56 -7.93
C ALA A 126 5.52 15.31 -8.47
N GLU A 127 4.89 16.09 -7.59
CA GLU A 127 3.88 17.06 -8.00
C GLU A 127 4.56 18.22 -8.75
N ASP A 128 4.09 18.53 -9.96
CA ASP A 128 4.60 19.67 -10.74
C ASP A 128 4.20 20.97 -10.01
N SER A 129 5.20 21.82 -9.72
CA SER A 129 5.03 23.11 -9.03
C SER A 129 4.62 24.24 -9.97
#